data_AF-A0A497BXF5-F1
#
_entry.id   AF-A0A497BXF5-F1
#
_cell.length_a   1.000
_cell.length_b   1.000
_cell.length_c   1.000
_cell.angle_alpha   90.00
_cell.angle_beta   90.00
_cell.angle_gamma   90.00
#
_symmetry.space_group_name_H-M   'P 1'
#
loop_
_entity.id
_entity.type
_entity.pdbx_description
1 polymer ?
#
loop_
_entity_poly.entity_id
_entity_poly.type
_entity_poly.pdbx_seq_one_letter_code
_entity_poly.pdbx_strand_id
1 'polypeptide(L)'
;MDKIKLEIIGMSYSQSQSGAYALILGEHGGVRRLPIIIGGFEAQAIAVELEKMKPSRPLTHDLFKNFAEHYNVFIKEVIIDKFL
;
A
#
# COMPACT_ATOMS: atom_id res chain seq x y z
N MET A 1 1.44 -20.86 -11.11
CA MET A 1 0.25 -20.11 -10.64
C MET A 1 0.30 -18.76 -11.30
N ASP A 2 -0.76 -18.40 -12.03
CA ASP A 2 -0.85 -17.09 -12.67
C ASP A 2 -1.19 -16.03 -11.61
N LYS A 3 -0.34 -15.01 -11.52
CA LYS A 3 -0.54 -13.90 -10.59
C LYS A 3 -1.36 -12.82 -11.27
N ILE A 4 -2.30 -12.23 -10.52
CA ILE A 4 -3.09 -11.09 -11.00
C ILE A 4 -2.42 -9.81 -10.52
N LYS A 5 -2.04 -8.93 -11.45
CA LYS A 5 -1.47 -7.63 -11.11
C LYS A 5 -2.56 -6.74 -10.52
N LEU A 6 -2.28 -6.17 -9.35
CA LEU A 6 -3.16 -5.23 -8.67
C LEU A 6 -2.54 -3.82 -8.63
N GLU A 7 -3.38 -2.81 -8.70
CA GLU A 7 -3.01 -1.40 -8.61
C GLU A 7 -3.90 -0.70 -7.57
N ILE A 8 -3.36 0.32 -6.89
CA ILE A 8 -4.15 1.09 -5.92
C ILE A 8 -5.13 1.96 -6.70
N ILE A 9 -6.42 1.73 -6.51
CA ILE A 9 -7.48 2.60 -7.07
C ILE A 9 -7.70 3.81 -6.16
N GLY A 10 -7.63 3.60 -4.85
CA GLY A 10 -7.86 4.66 -3.88
C GLY A 10 -8.08 4.11 -2.48
N MET A 11 -8.44 5.01 -1.56
CA MET A 11 -8.67 4.69 -0.15
C MET A 11 -9.83 5.52 0.41
N SER A 12 -10.61 4.95 1.31
CA SER A 12 -11.73 5.63 1.98
C SER A 12 -11.77 5.31 3.48
N TYR A 13 -12.24 6.26 4.29
CA TYR A 13 -12.45 6.02 5.72
C TYR A 13 -13.51 4.94 5.96
N SER A 14 -13.23 3.99 6.84
CA SER A 14 -14.18 2.94 7.20
C SER A 14 -15.14 3.44 8.27
N GLN A 15 -16.43 3.52 7.95
CA GLN A 15 -17.44 3.95 8.92
C GLN A 15 -17.76 2.85 9.96
N SER A 16 -17.44 1.59 9.67
CA SER A 16 -17.76 0.45 10.55
C SER A 16 -16.77 0.25 11.68
N GLN A 17 -15.55 0.78 11.57
CA GLN A 17 -14.49 0.62 12.56
C GLN A 17 -13.70 1.93 12.70
N SER A 18 -13.79 2.54 13.88
CA SER A 18 -13.11 3.82 14.16
C SER A 18 -11.60 3.70 13.93
N GLY A 19 -11.04 4.63 13.16
CA GLY A 19 -9.61 4.67 12.84
C GLY A 19 -9.16 3.69 11.75
N ALA A 20 -10.08 2.95 11.12
CA ALA A 20 -9.77 2.06 10.02
C ALA A 20 -10.06 2.71 8.66
N TYR A 21 -9.32 2.29 7.64
CA TYR A 21 -9.46 2.72 6.25
C TYR A 21 -9.61 1.50 5.35
N ALA A 22 -10.43 1.62 4.31
CA ALA A 22 -10.51 0.64 3.24
C ALA A 22 -9.59 1.08 2.09
N LEU A 23 -8.53 0.31 1.84
CA LEU A 23 -7.67 0.42 0.66
C LEU A 23 -8.28 -0.42 -0.46
N ILE A 24 -8.57 0.20 -1.60
CA ILE A 24 -9.19 -0.48 -2.75
C ILE A 24 -8.11 -0.79 -3.79
N LEU A 25 -7.84 -2.07 -3.98
CA LEU A 25 -6.96 -2.58 -5.03
C LEU A 25 -7.78 -3.01 -6.23
N GLY A 26 -7.35 -2.64 -7.43
CA GLY A 26 -7.98 -2.97 -8.70
C GLY A 26 -7.16 -3.97 -9.49
N GLU A 27 -7.82 -4.94 -10.12
CA GLU A 27 -7.18 -5.75 -11.14
C GLU A 27 -6.78 -4.88 -12.33
N HIS A 28 -5.50 -4.95 -12.71
CA HIS A 28 -5.01 -4.24 -13.89
C HIS A 28 -5.68 -4.77 -15.16
N GLY A 29 -6.41 -3.90 -15.86
CA GLY A 29 -7.16 -4.25 -17.07
C GLY A 29 -8.44 -5.06 -16.84
N GLY A 30 -8.86 -5.24 -15.58
CA GLY A 30 -10.08 -5.97 -15.20
C GLY A 30 -11.09 -5.11 -14.47
N VAL A 31 -12.17 -5.74 -14.00
CA VAL A 31 -13.26 -5.09 -13.22
C VAL A 31 -13.27 -5.50 -11.76
N ARG A 32 -12.45 -6.47 -11.36
CA ARG A 32 -12.40 -6.97 -9.98
C ARG A 32 -11.74 -5.95 -9.07
N ARG A 33 -12.28 -5.82 -7.86
CA ARG A 33 -11.74 -4.97 -6.79
C ARG A 33 -11.56 -5.80 -5.53
N LEU A 34 -10.46 -5.55 -4.84
CA LEU A 34 -10.11 -6.18 -3.58
C LEU A 34 -9.99 -5.09 -2.50
N PRO A 35 -10.99 -4.95 -1.61
CA PRO A 35 -10.88 -4.07 -0.46
C PRO A 35 -10.02 -4.73 0.63
N ILE A 36 -9.07 -3.99 1.19
CA ILE A 36 -8.27 -4.39 2.35
C ILE A 36 -8.45 -3.33 3.44
N ILE A 37 -8.82 -3.77 4.65
CA ILE A 37 -8.94 -2.88 5.79
C ILE A 37 -7.56 -2.70 6.43
N ILE A 38 -7.14 -1.45 6.57
CA ILE A 38 -5.87 -1.05 7.18
C ILE A 38 -6.11 -0.04 8.30
N GLY A 39 -5.13 0.14 9.19
CA GLY A 39 -5.19 1.16 10.23
C GLY A 39 -4.88 2.56 9.69
N GLY A 40 -5.11 3.56 10.52
CA GLY A 40 -4.87 4.96 10.18
C GLY A 40 -3.40 5.30 9.89
N PHE A 41 -2.45 4.64 10.56
CA PHE A 41 -1.03 4.88 10.35
C PHE A 41 -0.55 4.34 9.00
N GLU A 42 -1.01 3.14 8.61
CA GLU A 42 -0.73 2.57 7.30
C GLU A 42 -1.37 3.42 6.19
N ALA A 43 -2.63 3.81 6.40
CA ALA A 43 -3.36 4.69 5.49
C ALA A 43 -2.60 6.00 5.25
N GLN A 44 -2.12 6.65 6.32
CA GLN A 44 -1.35 7.87 6.23
C GLN A 44 -0.04 7.67 5.46
N ALA A 45 0.70 6.60 5.75
CA ALA A 45 1.97 6.32 5.07
C ALA A 45 1.77 6.10 3.56
N ILE A 46 0.70 5.40 3.16
CA ILE A 46 0.33 5.20 1.76
C ILE A 46 -0.08 6.53 1.12
N ALA A 47 -0.89 7.34 1.81
CA ALA A 47 -1.36 8.62 1.29
C ALA A 47 -0.22 9.60 0.99
N VAL A 48 0.80 9.66 1.85
CA VAL A 48 2.00 10.52 1.63
C VAL A 48 2.66 10.23 0.28
N GLU A 49 2.82 8.95 -0.07
CA GLU A 49 3.43 8.54 -1.35
C GLU A 49 2.49 8.78 -2.53
N LEU A 50 1.19 8.48 -2.39
CA LEU A 50 0.20 8.73 -3.45
C LEU A 50 0.08 10.21 -3.82
N GLU A 51 0.15 11.09 -2.82
CA GLU A 51 0.16 12.55 -2.99
C GLU A 51 1.54 13.09 -3.42
N LYS A 52 2.55 12.22 -3.58
CA LYS A 52 3.94 12.57 -3.92
C LYS A 52 4.52 13.63 -2.99
N MET A 53 4.11 13.63 -1.74
CA MET A 53 4.58 14.57 -0.73
C MET A 53 6.02 14.21 -0.35
N LYS A 54 6.93 15.20 -0.38
CA LYS A 54 8.32 15.02 0.01
C LYS A 54 8.55 15.52 1.44
N PRO A 55 8.63 14.64 2.44
CA PRO A 55 8.86 15.06 3.81
C PRO A 55 10.28 15.60 3.98
N SER A 56 10.49 16.47 4.97
CA SER A 56 11.81 17.07 5.26
C SER A 56 12.82 16.08 5.84
N ARG A 57 12.33 14.94 6.35
CA ARG A 57 13.13 13.82 6.86
C ARG A 57 12.53 12.51 6.34
N PRO A 58 13.35 11.47 6.11
CA PRO A 58 12.85 10.17 5.68
C PRO A 58 11.87 9.60 6.72
N LEU A 59 10.70 9.15 6.25
CA LEU A 59 9.74 8.41 7.07
C LEU A 59 10.14 6.94 7.14
N THR A 60 9.35 6.13 7.86
CA THR A 60 9.64 4.71 8.09
C THR A 60 9.90 3.93 6.80
N HIS A 61 9.05 4.11 5.78
CA HIS A 61 9.19 3.40 4.50
C HIS A 61 10.37 3.93 3.68
N ASP A 62 10.65 5.24 3.70
CA ASP A 62 11.83 5.82 3.06
C ASP A 62 13.12 5.30 3.68
N LEU A 63 13.17 5.25 5.02
CA LEU A 63 14.31 4.74 5.76
C LEU A 63 14.57 3.26 5.42
N PHE A 64 13.51 2.44 5.38
CA PHE A 64 13.63 1.04 5.00
C PHE A 64 14.08 0.85 3.55
N LYS A 65 13.54 1.66 2.62
CA LYS A 65 13.97 1.68 1.22
C LYS A 65 15.45 2.05 1.09
N ASN A 66 15.88 3.12 1.76
CA ASN A 66 17.28 3.58 1.75
C ASN A 66 18.22 2.52 2.34
N PHE A 67 17.80 1.84 3.42
CA PHE A 67 18.53 0.71 3.98
C PHE A 67 18.67 -0.42 2.95
N ALA A 68 17.56 -0.86 2.34
CA ALA A 68 17.57 -1.92 1.33
C ALA A 68 18.48 -1.58 0.14
N GLU A 69 18.38 -0.36 -0.38
CA GLU A 69 19.20 0.15 -1.48
C GLU A 69 20.70 0.16 -1.12
N HIS A 70 21.06 0.54 0.11
CA HIS A 70 22.45 0.52 0.57
C HIS A 70 23.09 -0.87 0.52
N TYR A 71 22.28 -1.92 0.73
CA TYR A 71 22.71 -3.31 0.66
C TYR A 71 22.38 -3.99 -0.68
N ASN A 72 22.02 -3.23 -1.72
CA ASN A 72 21.61 -3.74 -3.03
C ASN A 72 20.46 -4.76 -2.97
N VAL A 73 19.52 -4.54 -2.04
CA VAL A 73 18.29 -5.32 -1.90
C VAL A 73 17.16 -4.59 -2.63
N PHE A 74 16.50 -5.29 -3.54
CA PHE A 74 15.40 -4.73 -4.34
C PHE A 74 14.12 -5.56 -4.15
N ILE A 75 12.99 -4.88 -3.92
CA ILE A 75 11.68 -5.51 -3.89
C ILE A 75 11.31 -5.91 -5.32
N LYS A 76 11.19 -7.22 -5.58
CA LYS A 76 10.77 -7.75 -6.89
C LYS A 76 9.26 -7.67 -7.08
N GLU A 77 8.51 -8.05 -6.05
CA GLU A 77 7.05 -8.07 -6.04
C GLU A 77 6.53 -8.16 -4.60
N VAL A 78 5.27 -7.77 -4.41
CA VAL A 78 4.50 -7.98 -3.17
C VAL A 78 3.30 -8.84 -3.53
N ILE A 79 3.12 -9.95 -2.81
CA ILE A 79 2.07 -10.94 -3.09
C ILE A 79 1.06 -10.93 -1.94
N ILE A 80 -0.22 -10.83 -2.31
CA ILE A 80 -1.35 -10.99 -1.39
C ILE A 80 -1.95 -12.36 -1.69
N ASP A 81 -1.64 -13.38 -0.88
CA ASP A 81 -2.00 -14.78 -1.16
C ASP A 81 -3.16 -15.30 -0.31
N LYS A 82 -3.37 -14.75 0.90
CA LYS A 82 -4.38 -15.23 1.85
C LYS A 82 -5.08 -14.10 2.60
N PHE A 83 -6.36 -14.31 2.89
CA PHE A 83 -7.12 -13.59 3.91
C PHE A 83 -7.15 -14.46 5.17
N LEU A 84 -6.85 -13.87 6.32
CA LEU A 84 -7.01 -14.49 7.64
C LEU A 84 -8.40 -14.18 8.20
#